data_AF-A0A431PVA8-F1
#
_entry.id   AF-A0A431PVA8-F1
#
_cell.length_a   1.000
_cell.length_b   1.000
_cell.length_c   1.000
_cell.angle_alpha   90.00
_cell.angle_beta   90.00
_cell.angle_gamma   90.00
#
_symmetry.space_group_name_H-M   'P 1'
#
loop_
_entity.id
_entity.type
_entity.pdbx_description
1 polymer ?
#
loop_
_entity_poly.entity_id
_entity_poly.type
_entity_poly.pdbx_seq_one_letter_code
_entity_poly.pdbx_strand_id
1 'polypeptide(L)' 'MARTPATGATPSQASTPARRAEEDAAAMASYIADMTAELAQLAARAELQMVAYFLNLARVEAEIRAREMGGAVILREN' A
#
# COMPACT_ATOMS: atom_id res chain seq x y z
N MET A 1 -8.17 42.80 -32.88
CA MET A 1 -9.08 41.80 -32.30
C MET A 1 -8.75 40.46 -32.94
N ALA A 2 -8.06 39.55 -32.26
CA ALA A 2 -8.69 38.42 -31.59
C ALA A 2 -7.75 37.81 -30.53
N ARG A 3 -8.34 37.42 -29.40
CA ARG A 3 -7.70 36.74 -28.26
C ARG A 3 -7.60 35.23 -28.55
N THR A 4 -6.53 34.62 -28.06
CA THR A 4 -6.24 33.19 -27.85
C THR A 4 -7.39 32.44 -27.14
N PRO A 5 -7.48 31.08 -27.13
CA PRO A 5 -6.49 30.28 -26.40
C PRO A 5 -6.10 28.92 -27.00
N ALA A 6 -4.82 28.59 -26.82
CA ALA A 6 -4.35 27.23 -26.65
C ALA A 6 -4.93 26.63 -25.36
N THR A 7 -5.23 25.33 -25.33
CA THR A 7 -5.00 24.38 -24.22
C THR A 7 -5.79 23.10 -24.51
N GLY A 8 -5.14 22.16 -25.18
CA GLY A 8 -5.54 20.75 -25.13
C GLY A 8 -5.06 20.18 -23.81
N ALA A 9 -5.81 20.42 -22.73
CA ALA A 9 -5.59 19.75 -21.47
C ALA A 9 -5.94 18.26 -21.66
N THR A 10 -4.93 17.41 -21.56
CA THR A 10 -5.07 15.98 -21.30
C THR A 10 -6.10 15.76 -20.19
N PRO A 11 -7.01 14.77 -20.31
CA PRO A 11 -7.97 14.47 -19.26
C PRO A 11 -7.20 14.00 -18.03
N SER A 12 -7.06 14.91 -17.06
CA SER A 12 -6.61 14.61 -15.71
C SER A 12 -7.53 13.54 -15.16
N GLN A 13 -7.02 12.32 -15.02
CA GLN A 13 -7.72 11.22 -14.36
C GLN A 13 -8.13 11.70 -12.97
N ALA A 14 -9.39 12.03 -12.81
CA ALA A 14 -9.99 12.27 -11.51
C ALA A 14 -10.05 10.93 -10.79
N SER A 15 -8.96 10.58 -10.11
CA SER A 15 -8.93 9.48 -9.14
C SER A 15 -10.07 9.70 -8.14
N THR A 16 -11.05 8.80 -8.14
CA THR A 16 -12.17 8.86 -7.20
C THR A 16 -11.66 8.79 -5.76
N PRO A 17 -12.32 9.44 -4.78
CA PRO A 17 -11.90 9.43 -3.38
C PRO A 17 -11.67 8.01 -2.81
N ALA A 18 -12.45 7.03 -3.26
CA ALA A 18 -12.30 5.62 -2.87
C ALA A 18 -10.96 5.00 -3.29
N ARG A 19 -10.51 5.24 -4.53
CA ARG A 19 -9.23 4.70 -5.03
C ARG A 19 -8.05 5.31 -4.27
N ARG A 20 -8.10 6.60 -3.95
CA ARG A 20 -7.06 7.25 -3.12
C ARG A 20 -7.01 6.65 -1.71
N ALA A 21 -8.16 6.40 -1.09
CA ALA A 21 -8.21 5.77 0.22
C ALA A 21 -7.66 4.33 0.21
N GLU A 22 -7.89 3.57 -0.88
CA GLU A 22 -7.29 2.24 -1.08
C GLU A 22 -5.77 2.30 -1.28
N GLU A 23 -5.28 3.27 -2.07
CA GLU A 23 -3.86 3.54 -2.25
C GLU A 23 -3.18 3.94 -0.92
N ASP A 24 -3.81 4.81 -0.13
CA ASP A 24 -3.33 5.23 1.19
C ASP A 24 -3.30 4.04 2.16
N ALA A 25 -4.32 3.18 2.13
CA ALA A 25 -4.34 1.97 2.94
C ALA A 25 -3.26 0.96 2.51
N ALA A 26 -2.98 0.83 1.21
CA ALA A 26 -1.92 -0.02 0.67
C ALA A 26 -0.55 0.49 1.11
N ALA A 27 -0.32 1.80 1.05
CA ALA A 27 0.90 2.43 1.54
C ALA A 27 1.08 2.20 3.05
N MET A 28 0.02 2.34 3.84
CA MET A 28 0.06 2.09 5.28
C MET A 28 0.37 0.62 5.60
N ALA A 29 -0.25 -0.33 4.89
CA ALA A 29 0.03 -1.75 5.07
C ALA A 29 1.47 -2.11 4.69
N SER A 30 2.01 -1.53 3.61
CA SER A 30 3.42 -1.69 3.25
C SER A 30 4.35 -1.15 4.35
N TYR A 31 4.04 0.03 4.89
CA TYR A 31 4.83 0.63 5.97
C TYR A 31 4.83 -0.25 7.24
N ILE A 32 3.68 -0.84 7.60
CA ILE A 32 3.59 -1.79 8.72
C ILE A 32 4.48 -3.01 8.46
N ALA A 33 4.51 -3.54 7.24
CA ALA A 33 5.37 -4.67 6.89
C ALA A 33 6.86 -4.35 7.08
N ASP A 34 7.30 -3.18 6.62
CA ASP A 34 8.69 -2.74 6.77
C ASP A 34 9.07 -2.58 8.25
N MET A 35 8.24 -1.87 9.02
CA MET A 35 8.48 -1.64 10.45
C MET A 35 8.50 -2.94 11.26
N THR A 36 7.59 -3.86 10.98
CA THR A 36 7.52 -5.15 11.69
C THR A 36 8.72 -6.04 11.34
N ALA A 37 9.26 -5.94 10.12
CA ALA A 37 10.49 -6.63 9.75
C ALA A 37 11.69 -6.17 10.60
N GLU A 38 11.87 -4.86 10.76
CA GLU A 38 12.96 -4.30 11.58
C GLU A 38 12.81 -4.67 13.05
N LEU A 39 11.59 -4.56 13.60
CA LEU A 39 11.30 -4.93 14.98
C LEU A 39 11.50 -6.43 15.23
N ALA A 40 11.17 -7.30 14.27
CA ALA A 40 11.37 -8.73 14.39
C ALA A 40 12.87 -9.07 14.54
N GLN A 41 13.74 -8.38 13.78
CA GLN A 41 15.19 -8.53 13.90
C GLN A 41 15.69 -8.07 15.27
N LEU A 42 15.17 -6.96 15.78
CA LEU A 42 15.53 -6.44 17.09
C LEU A 42 15.10 -7.39 18.22
N ALA A 43 13.88 -7.91 18.15
CA ALA A 43 13.35 -8.88 19.09
C ALA A 43 14.15 -10.19 19.09
N ALA A 44 14.55 -10.67 17.90
CA ALA A 44 15.38 -11.88 17.77
C ALA A 44 16.75 -11.70 18.42
N ARG A 45 17.40 -10.54 18.23
CA ARG A 45 18.69 -10.20 18.87
C ARG A 45 18.58 -10.05 20.38
N ALA A 46 17.42 -9.65 20.88
CA ALA A 46 17.13 -9.54 22.31
C ALA A 46 16.66 -10.88 22.93
N GLU A 47 16.75 -11.99 22.20
CA GLU A 47 16.30 -13.33 22.62
C GLU A 47 14.79 -13.44 22.91
N LEU A 48 14.00 -12.48 22.44
CA LEU A 48 12.53 -12.46 22.58
C LEU A 48 11.89 -13.25 21.42
N GLN A 49 12.14 -14.56 21.36
CA GLN A 49 11.77 -15.40 20.21
C GLN A 49 10.26 -15.38 19.90
N MET A 50 9.41 -15.38 20.93
CA MET A 50 7.96 -15.33 20.75
C MET A 50 7.50 -14.00 20.15
N VAL A 51 8.14 -12.89 20.54
CA VAL A 51 7.85 -11.55 20.01
C VAL A 51 8.29 -11.47 18.55
N ALA A 52 9.49 -11.94 18.23
CA ALA A 52 9.98 -12.02 16.86
C ALA A 52 9.06 -12.85 15.95
N TYR A 53 8.52 -13.96 16.47
CA TYR A 53 7.54 -14.77 15.75
C TYR A 53 6.26 -14.00 15.41
N PHE A 54 5.65 -13.32 16.39
CA PHE A 54 4.44 -12.53 16.15
C PHE A 54 4.68 -11.37 15.19
N LEU A 55 5.82 -10.69 15.29
CA LEU A 55 6.18 -9.62 14.36
C LEU A 55 6.35 -10.13 12.93
N ASN A 56 6.89 -11.35 12.76
CA ASN A 56 6.97 -11.98 11.43
C ASN A 56 5.59 -12.36 10.87
N LEU A 57 4.66 -12.81 11.71
CA LEU A 57 3.27 -13.04 11.29
C LEU A 57 2.59 -11.73 10.86
N ALA A 58 2.73 -10.68 11.68
CA ALA A 58 2.18 -9.36 11.37
C ALA A 58 2.74 -8.78 10.07
N ARG A 59 4.04 -8.98 9.80
CA ARG A 59 4.66 -8.60 8.52
C ARG A 59 3.96 -9.29 7.35
N VAL A 60 3.83 -10.61 7.41
CA VAL A 60 3.22 -11.39 6.31
C VAL A 60 1.77 -10.96 6.07
N GLU A 61 0.99 -10.76 7.13
CA GLU A 61 -0.38 -10.26 7.04
C GLU A 61 -0.44 -8.88 6.37
N ALA A 62 0.42 -7.95 6.80
CA ALA A 62 0.48 -6.60 6.26
C ALA A 62 0.89 -6.59 4.77
N GLU A 63 1.83 -7.42 4.36
CA GLU A 63 2.21 -7.54 2.95
C GLU A 63 1.10 -8.14 2.07
N ILE A 64 0.37 -9.15 2.57
CA ILE A 64 -0.80 -9.70 1.89
C ILE A 64 -1.83 -8.59 1.69
N ARG A 65 -2.11 -7.83 2.75
CA ARG A 65 -3.08 -6.73 2.72
C ARG A 65 -2.67 -5.63 1.74
N ALA A 66 -1.39 -5.24 1.73
CA ALA A 66 -0.86 -4.26 0.78
C ALA A 66 -1.02 -4.72 -0.67
N ARG A 67 -0.77 -6.01 -0.96
CA ARG A 67 -0.95 -6.60 -2.30
C ARG A 67 -2.41 -6.64 -2.73
N GLU A 68 -3.33 -7.00 -1.82
CA GLU A 68 -4.76 -7.04 -2.11
C GLU A 68 -5.34 -5.65 -2.41
N MET A 69 -4.84 -4.60 -1.74
CA MET A 69 -5.32 -3.22 -1.95
C MET A 69 -4.64 -2.52 -3.12
N GLY A 70 -3.35 -2.77 -3.36
CA GLY A 70 -2.62 -2.23 -4.51
C GLY A 70 -2.92 -2.98 -5.83
N GLY A 71 -3.41 -4.21 -5.74
CA GLY A 71 -3.82 -5.04 -6.87
C GLY A 71 -5.34 -5.01 -7.10
N ALA A 72 -5.86 -3.90 -7.63
CA ALA A 72 -7.29 -3.80 -7.95
C ALA A 72 -7.73 -4.83 -9.03
N VAL A 73 -8.66 -5.71 -8.63
CA VAL A 73 -9.65 -6.52 -9.39
C VAL A 73 -9.14 -7.25 -10.65
N ILE A 74 -8.87 -8.56 -10.51
CA ILE A 74 -8.97 -9.49 -11.64
C ILE A 74 -10.46 -9.65 -11.95
N LEU A 75 -10.98 -8.92 -12.94
CA LEU A 75 -12.24 -9.26 -13.58
C LEU A 75 -12.04 -10.62 -14.26
N ARG A 76 -12.58 -11.68 -13.66
CA ARG A 76 -12.74 -12.96 -14.34
C ARG A 76 -13.93 -12.79 -15.29
N GLU A 77 -13.66 -12.48 -16.55
CA GLU A 77 -14.68 -12.57 -17.60
C GLU A 77 -15.08 -14.04 -17.78
N ASN A 78 -16.40 -14.28 -17.81
CA ASN A 78 -17.05 -15.59 -17.95
C ASN A 78 -16.74 -16.25 -19.31
#